data_AF-A0AA46P2B4-F1
#
_entry.id   AF-A0AA46P2B4-F1
#
_cell.length_a   1.000
_cell.length_b   1.000
_cell.length_c   1.000
_cell.angle_alpha   90.00
_cell.angle_beta   90.00
_cell.angle_gamma   90.00
#
_symmetry.space_group_name_H-M   'P 1'
#
loop_
_entity.id
_entity.type
_entity.pdbx_description
1 polymer ?
#
loop_
_entity_poly.entity_id
_entity_poly.type
_entity_poly.pdbx_seq_one_letter_code
_entity_poly.pdbx_strand_id
1 'polypeptide(L)'
;MNGQVPAENGECLQILNYGLGEEYKPHFDFFPPHMVDAGKGGQRVGTFLIYLNEVGEGGETVFSKAGLSIVPNKGSAIYFHYANEQGQLDRLSVHSSLPVKKGEKWAATKWIRERNIFQSY
;
A
#
# COMPACT_ATOMS: atom_id res chain seq x y z
N MET A 1 4.57 18.79 -7.16
CA MET A 1 5.75 18.38 -6.38
C MET A 1 6.77 17.79 -7.32
N ASN A 2 8.02 18.25 -7.28
CA ASN A 2 9.13 17.58 -7.97
C ASN A 2 9.27 16.19 -7.33
N GLY A 3 8.90 15.15 -8.08
CA GLY A 3 8.51 13.82 -7.58
C GLY A 3 9.62 12.94 -6.99
N GLN A 4 10.49 13.49 -6.17
CA GLN A 4 11.45 12.72 -5.38
C GLN A 4 10.97 12.68 -3.93
N VAL A 5 10.39 11.55 -3.53
CA VAL A 5 10.19 11.24 -2.11
C VAL A 5 11.45 10.54 -1.61
N PRO A 6 12.16 11.10 -0.62
CA PRO A 6 13.41 10.52 -0.13
C PRO A 6 13.21 9.12 0.46
N ALA A 7 14.25 8.27 0.40
CA ALA A 7 14.16 6.89 0.88
C ALA A 7 13.89 6.80 2.40
N GLU A 8 14.35 7.81 3.15
CA GLU A 8 14.13 8.00 4.58
C GLU A 8 12.66 8.26 4.96
N ASN A 9 11.78 8.54 3.99
CA ASN A 9 10.34 8.63 4.23
C ASN A 9 9.67 7.23 4.23
N GLY A 10 10.37 6.20 3.76
CA GLY A 10 9.79 4.88 3.60
C GLY A 10 9.93 4.02 4.87
N GLU A 11 8.81 3.56 5.42
CA GLU A 11 8.77 2.57 6.51
C GLU A 11 9.47 1.26 6.13
N CYS A 12 9.85 0.40 7.09
CA CYS A 12 10.40 -0.92 6.77
C CYS A 12 9.48 -1.72 5.84
N LEU A 13 10.06 -2.57 4.99
CA LEU A 13 9.28 -3.47 4.15
C LEU A 13 8.47 -4.43 5.04
N GLN A 14 7.17 -4.50 4.81
CA GLN A 14 6.31 -5.48 5.45
C GLN A 14 6.03 -6.62 4.48
N ILE A 15 6.38 -7.84 4.86
CA ILE A 15 6.07 -9.05 4.08
C ILE A 15 4.68 -9.56 4.47
N LEU A 16 3.90 -9.93 3.46
CA LEU A 16 2.56 -10.46 3.58
C LEU A 16 2.51 -11.82 2.86
N ASN A 17 1.85 -12.80 3.49
CA ASN A 17 1.53 -14.08 2.88
C ASN A 17 0.02 -14.31 3.01
N TYR A 18 -0.59 -14.79 1.93
CA TYR A 18 -1.98 -15.21 1.88
C TYR A 18 -2.05 -16.62 1.29
N GLY A 19 -2.56 -17.56 2.08
CA GLY A 19 -2.91 -18.90 1.66
C GLY A 19 -4.27 -18.97 0.98
N LEU A 20 -4.72 -20.19 0.69
CA LEU A 20 -5.99 -20.46 0.04
C LEU A 20 -7.18 -19.86 0.84
N GLY A 21 -7.99 -19.05 0.18
CA GLY A 21 -9.16 -18.38 0.75
C GLY A 21 -8.84 -17.12 1.56
N GLU A 22 -7.57 -16.88 1.91
CA GLU A 22 -7.18 -15.69 2.65
C GLU A 22 -7.25 -14.44 1.77
N GLU A 23 -7.68 -13.35 2.39
CA GLU A 23 -7.96 -12.08 1.74
C GLU A 23 -7.55 -10.92 2.65
N TYR A 24 -7.63 -9.70 2.14
CA TYR A 24 -7.55 -8.51 2.98
C TYR A 24 -8.71 -7.57 2.64
N LYS A 25 -9.51 -7.24 3.66
CA LYS A 25 -10.74 -6.47 3.48
C LYS A 25 -10.46 -5.04 2.97
N PRO A 26 -11.45 -4.39 2.35
CA PRO A 26 -11.30 -3.01 1.87
C PRO A 26 -10.84 -2.06 2.98
N HIS A 27 -9.75 -1.34 2.72
CA HIS A 27 -9.13 -0.44 3.68
C HIS A 27 -8.39 0.71 2.99
N PHE A 28 -7.88 1.63 3.81
CA PHE A 28 -6.95 2.68 3.40
C PHE A 28 -5.61 2.45 4.10
N ASP A 29 -4.52 2.81 3.43
CA ASP A 29 -3.18 2.77 4.03
C ASP A 29 -2.87 4.01 4.88
N PHE A 30 -3.53 5.14 4.61
CA PHE A 30 -3.40 6.35 5.42
C PHE A 30 -4.05 6.17 6.80
N PHE A 31 -3.54 6.92 7.78
CA PHE A 31 -4.11 6.95 9.11
C PHE A 31 -5.33 7.88 9.18
N PRO A 32 -6.35 7.54 9.97
CA PRO A 32 -7.30 8.50 10.51
C PRO A 32 -6.58 9.70 11.14
N PRO A 33 -7.12 10.93 11.04
CA PRO A 33 -6.41 12.15 11.46
C PRO A 33 -5.90 12.14 12.91
N HIS A 34 -6.64 11.51 13.84
CA HIS A 34 -6.27 11.44 15.25
C HIS A 34 -5.18 10.41 15.56
N MET A 35 -4.79 9.57 14.60
CA MET A 35 -3.71 8.58 14.74
C MET A 35 -2.43 9.00 14.00
N VAL A 36 -2.40 10.19 13.42
CA VAL A 36 -1.21 10.71 12.73
C VAL A 36 -0.17 11.11 13.77
N ASP A 37 0.99 10.46 13.72
CA ASP A 37 2.12 10.71 14.62
C ASP A 37 3.21 11.48 13.87
N ALA A 38 3.32 12.78 14.16
CA ALA A 38 4.34 13.66 13.59
C ALA A 38 5.78 13.24 13.96
N GLY A 39 5.96 12.57 15.10
CA GLY A 39 7.27 12.03 15.53
C GLY A 39 7.69 10.77 14.75
N LYS A 40 6.79 10.18 13.96
CA LYS A 40 7.05 9.01 13.11
C LYS A 40 6.90 9.33 11.62
N GLY A 41 7.32 10.54 11.23
CA GLY A 41 7.25 11.01 9.85
C GLY A 41 5.84 11.41 9.39
N GLY A 42 4.86 11.50 10.29
CA GLY A 42 3.52 12.02 9.99
C GLY A 42 2.61 11.06 9.21
N GLN A 43 1.78 11.60 8.32
CA GLN A 43 0.82 10.83 7.54
C GLN A 43 1.52 9.95 6.49
N ARG A 44 0.95 8.79 6.17
CA ARG A 44 1.34 8.04 4.97
C ARG A 44 0.75 8.73 3.75
N VAL A 45 1.53 8.86 2.68
CA VAL A 45 1.14 9.58 1.45
C VAL A 45 1.07 8.68 0.24
N GLY A 46 1.73 7.52 0.27
CA GLY A 46 1.67 6.53 -0.81
C GLY A 46 2.19 5.17 -0.39
N THR A 47 1.96 4.20 -1.28
CA THR A 47 2.30 2.79 -1.06
C THR A 47 2.93 2.20 -2.32
N PHE A 48 4.02 1.44 -2.14
CA PHE A 48 4.41 0.40 -3.08
C PHE A 48 3.92 -0.95 -2.57
N LEU A 49 3.14 -1.64 -3.39
CA LEU A 49 2.77 -3.04 -3.18
C LEU A 49 3.47 -3.89 -4.24
N ILE A 50 4.38 -4.75 -3.81
CA ILE A 50 5.28 -5.52 -4.67
C ILE A 50 4.86 -6.98 -4.62
N TYR A 51 4.62 -7.61 -5.77
CA TYR A 51 4.25 -9.02 -5.85
C TYR A 51 5.52 -9.89 -5.92
N LEU A 52 5.68 -10.81 -4.98
CA LEU A 52 6.90 -11.60 -4.82
C LEU A 52 6.83 -12.96 -5.52
N ASN A 53 5.64 -13.40 -5.92
CA ASN A 53 5.40 -14.63 -6.66
C ASN A 53 4.21 -14.49 -7.63
N GLU A 54 4.06 -15.47 -8.52
CA GLU A 54 2.86 -15.66 -9.33
C GLU A 54 1.77 -16.32 -8.47
N VAL A 55 0.52 -15.89 -8.65
CA VAL A 55 -0.65 -16.49 -8.01
C VAL A 55 -1.41 -17.30 -9.04
N GLY A 56 -1.80 -18.54 -8.70
CA GLY A 56 -2.45 -19.44 -9.66
C GLY A 56 -3.85 -18.97 -10.07
N GLU A 57 -4.66 -18.50 -9.12
CA GLU A 57 -5.97 -17.90 -9.33
C GLU A 57 -6.36 -17.05 -8.11
N GLY A 58 -7.04 -15.92 -8.31
CA GLY A 58 -7.44 -15.01 -7.25
C GLY A 58 -6.29 -14.12 -6.78
N GLY A 59 -6.42 -13.54 -5.58
CA GLY A 59 -5.37 -12.71 -4.99
C GLY A 59 -5.20 -11.31 -5.62
N GLU A 60 -6.12 -10.88 -6.48
CA GLU A 60 -6.07 -9.56 -7.13
C GLU A 60 -6.10 -8.43 -6.10
N THR A 61 -5.34 -7.37 -6.38
CA THR A 61 -5.50 -6.10 -5.65
C THR A 61 -6.56 -5.26 -6.36
N VAL A 62 -7.67 -5.00 -5.66
CA VAL A 62 -8.83 -4.29 -6.22
C VAL A 62 -8.95 -2.91 -5.59
N PHE A 63 -9.00 -1.87 -6.41
CA PHE A 63 -9.36 -0.51 -6.03
C PHE A 63 -10.83 -0.28 -6.40
N SER A 64 -11.74 -0.65 -5.50
CA SER A 64 -13.16 -0.77 -5.82
C SER A 64 -13.80 0.54 -6.27
N LYS A 65 -13.40 1.67 -5.66
CA LYS A 65 -13.90 2.99 -6.06
C LYS A 65 -13.28 3.53 -7.34
N ALA A 66 -12.07 3.08 -7.68
CA ALA A 66 -11.42 3.44 -8.94
C ALA A 66 -11.83 2.52 -10.11
N GLY A 67 -12.52 1.42 -9.83
CA GLY A 67 -12.89 0.43 -10.86
C GLY A 67 -11.69 -0.34 -11.42
N LEU A 68 -10.60 -0.48 -10.64
CA LEU A 68 -9.37 -1.16 -11.07
C LEU A 68 -9.20 -2.49 -10.34
N SER A 69 -8.73 -3.51 -11.07
CA SER A 69 -8.34 -4.81 -10.52
C SER A 69 -7.00 -5.21 -11.13
N ILE A 70 -6.02 -5.50 -10.28
CA ILE A 70 -4.66 -5.82 -10.69
C ILE A 70 -4.33 -7.26 -10.29
N VAL A 71 -4.01 -8.07 -11.30
CA VAL A 71 -3.58 -9.46 -11.10
C VAL A 71 -2.13 -9.48 -10.61
N PRO A 72 -1.80 -10.24 -9.56
CA PRO A 72 -0.42 -10.39 -9.10
C PRO A 72 0.46 -10.98 -10.19
N ASN A 73 1.56 -10.31 -10.51
CA ASN A 73 2.58 -10.77 -11.44
C ASN A 73 3.96 -10.62 -10.78
N LYS A 74 4.73 -11.70 -10.73
CA LYS A 74 5.96 -11.79 -9.96
C LYS A 74 6.96 -10.72 -10.39
N GLY A 75 7.45 -9.95 -9.42
CA GLY A 75 8.44 -8.88 -9.63
C GLY A 75 7.83 -7.55 -10.07
N SER A 76 6.53 -7.50 -10.37
CA SER A 76 5.83 -6.24 -10.59
C SER A 76 5.46 -5.55 -9.29
N ALA A 77 5.18 -4.26 -9.37
CA ALA A 77 4.71 -3.47 -8.24
C ALA A 77 3.63 -2.47 -8.68
N ILE A 78 2.71 -2.20 -7.78
CA ILE A 78 1.78 -1.08 -7.88
C ILE A 78 2.30 0.03 -6.99
N TYR A 79 2.43 1.22 -7.56
CA TYR A 79 2.57 2.45 -6.80
C TYR A 79 1.26 3.23 -6.87
N PHE A 80 0.75 3.65 -5.71
CA PHE A 80 -0.39 4.54 -5.64
C PHE A 80 -0.17 5.58 -4.55
N HIS A 81 -0.48 6.83 -4.90
CA HIS A 81 -0.36 7.99 -4.03
C HIS A 81 -1.75 8.49 -3.69
N TYR A 82 -1.97 8.89 -2.44
CA TYR A 82 -3.30 9.22 -1.93
C TYR A 82 -3.31 10.45 -1.05
N ALA A 83 -2.30 11.31 -1.13
CA ALA A 83 -2.33 12.66 -0.59
C ALA A 83 -2.08 13.67 -1.72
N ASN A 84 -2.74 14.83 -1.72
CA ASN A 84 -2.39 15.92 -2.63
C ASN A 84 -1.57 17.01 -1.90
N GLU A 85 -1.14 18.05 -2.63
CA GLU A 85 -0.35 19.16 -2.06
C GLU A 85 -1.09 19.96 -0.98
N GLN A 86 -2.41 19.82 -0.91
CA GLN A 86 -3.28 20.46 0.09
C GLN A 86 -3.52 19.54 1.30
N GLY A 87 -2.85 18.37 1.35
CA GLY A 87 -3.03 17.38 2.41
C GLY A 87 -4.36 16.61 2.34
N GLN A 88 -5.11 16.74 1.23
CA GLN A 88 -6.37 16.02 1.06
C GLN A 88 -6.09 14.56 0.70
N LEU A 89 -6.82 13.66 1.35
CA LEU A 89 -6.67 12.23 1.14
C LEU A 89 -7.60 11.71 0.04
N ASP A 90 -7.06 10.93 -0.88
CA ASP A 90 -7.84 10.36 -1.98
C ASP A 90 -8.59 9.10 -1.55
N ARG A 91 -9.92 9.19 -1.53
CA ARG A 91 -10.80 8.07 -1.17
C ARG A 91 -10.91 7.02 -2.27
N LEU A 92 -10.44 7.29 -3.50
CA LEU A 92 -10.36 6.30 -4.58
C LEU A 92 -9.27 5.24 -4.31
N SER A 93 -8.34 5.53 -3.40
CA SER A 93 -7.27 4.60 -2.99
C SER A 93 -7.73 3.43 -2.10
N VAL A 94 -9.03 3.35 -1.76
CA VAL A 94 -9.56 2.21 -1.00
C VAL A 94 -9.31 0.94 -1.78
N HIS A 95 -8.66 -0.03 -1.14
CA HIS A 95 -8.26 -1.25 -1.80
C HIS A 95 -8.36 -2.48 -0.90
N SER A 96 -8.40 -3.64 -1.54
CA SER A 96 -8.49 -4.96 -0.90
C SER A 96 -7.65 -5.96 -1.68
N SER A 97 -7.24 -7.04 -1.02
CA SER A 97 -6.75 -8.24 -1.69
C SER A 97 -7.89 -9.23 -1.77
N LEU A 98 -8.29 -9.65 -2.97
CA LEU A 98 -9.28 -10.72 -3.14
C LEU A 98 -8.75 -12.05 -2.58
N PRO A 99 -9.66 -13.00 -2.24
CA PRO A 99 -9.27 -14.32 -1.80
C PRO A 99 -8.36 -15.02 -2.82
N VAL A 100 -7.29 -15.67 -2.36
CA VAL A 100 -6.52 -16.59 -3.19
C VAL A 100 -7.36 -17.84 -3.45
N LYS A 101 -7.55 -18.20 -4.72
CA LYS A 101 -8.33 -19.39 -5.12
C LYS A 101 -7.46 -20.57 -5.51
N LYS A 102 -6.21 -20.34 -5.92
CA LYS A 102 -5.24 -21.38 -6.23
C LYS A 102 -3.81 -20.90 -6.00
N GLY A 103 -3.03 -21.70 -5.27
CA GLY A 103 -1.65 -21.36 -4.88
C GLY A 103 -1.60 -20.54 -3.60
N GLU A 104 -0.65 -19.60 -3.54
CA GLU A 104 -0.46 -18.65 -2.43
C GLU A 104 0.00 -17.31 -3.00
N LYS A 105 -0.20 -16.23 -2.25
CA LYS A 105 0.26 -14.88 -2.60
C LYS A 105 1.27 -14.40 -1.58
N TRP A 106 2.46 -14.05 -2.05
CA TRP A 106 3.47 -13.32 -1.31
C TRP A 106 3.57 -11.90 -1.85
N ALA A 107 3.50 -10.92 -0.95
CA ALA A 107 3.68 -9.52 -1.30
C ALA A 107 4.58 -8.81 -0.29
N ALA A 108 5.21 -7.72 -0.71
CA ALA A 108 5.87 -6.77 0.17
C ALA A 108 5.22 -5.39 0.03
N THR A 109 4.99 -4.74 1.16
CA THR A 109 4.46 -3.37 1.19
C THR A 109 5.53 -2.43 1.71
N LYS A 110 5.72 -1.30 1.02
CA LYS A 110 6.52 -0.15 1.48
C LYS A 110 5.59 1.05 1.59
N TRP A 111 5.27 1.47 2.81
CA TRP A 111 4.53 2.70 3.03
C TRP A 111 5.47 3.89 3.06
N ILE A 112 5.03 4.98 2.44
CA ILE A 112 5.76 6.23 2.30
C ILE A 112 5.12 7.29 3.18
N ARG A 113 5.91 7.92 4.04
CA ARG A 113 5.51 9.00 4.95
C ARG A 113 5.70 10.38 4.31
N GLU A 114 5.00 11.39 4.83
CA GLU A 114 5.18 12.80 4.42
C GLU A 114 6.59 13.31 4.75
N ARG A 115 7.20 12.81 5.82
CA ARG A 115 8.49 13.26 6.35
C ARG A 115 9.42 12.09 6.69
N ASN A 116 10.68 12.43 6.90
CA ASN A 116 11.74 11.51 7.34
C ASN A 116 11.31 10.81 8.65
N ILE A 117 11.39 9.47 8.68
CA ILE A 117 10.99 8.67 9.84
C ILE A 117 12.08 8.53 10.91
N PHE A 118 13.30 8.93 10.59
CA PHE A 118 14.48 8.89 11.48
C PHE A 118 14.77 10.22 12.17
N GLN A 119 14.09 11.30 11.79
CA GLN A 119 14.21 12.59 12.45
C GLN A 119 13.12 12.73 13.52
N SER A 120 13.49 12.44 14.76
CA SER A 120 12.77 12.90 15.94
C SER A 120 13.08 14.38 16.17
N TYR A 121 12.05 15.23 16.12
CA TYR A 121 12.14 16.63 16.59
C TYR A 121 12.38 16.69 18.09
#